data_AF-A0AAX4HAN1-F1
#
_entry.id   AF-A0AAX4HAN1-F1
#
_cell.length_a   1.000
_cell.length_b   1.000
_cell.length_c   1.000
_cell.angle_alpha   90.00
_cell.angle_beta   90.00
_cell.angle_gamma   90.00
#
_symmetry.space_group_name_H-M   'P 1'
#
loop_
_entity.id
_entity.type
_entity.pdbx_description
1 polymer ?
#
loop_
_entity_poly.entity_id
_entity_poly.type
_entity_poly.pdbx_seq_one_letter_code
_entity_poly.pdbx_strand_id
1 'polypeptide(L)'
;MTENSQPEFVAAAVSSALANDDAIANLYLKLRQDILETFTATQKELASEGTLSDQSKLKLEQLRFEKNKLELQYTAHIDRLLANANFEDKSSVSPLKRLEEKYDSLNNYKTVTEEEIQRLQTIQGPEIEKMHLLVDNYNQILSGKNDPLAKKELKDSSALVDSASFTFTEDELKDFMKDSEEKFAKFFTDKGLTSREMLDIDVTLQLQALLKESKGFRSVDDQTFQYFKGSGKDLGGVSVPMSELEQTIEALSAEIIAVVEETQQAKHSWERNARMLELLELLKAEAVDQMDVDN
;
A
#
# COMPACT_ATOMS: atom_id res chain seq x y z
N MET A 1 4.39 76.61 -5.74
CA MET A 1 4.06 75.31 -6.35
C MET A 1 5.31 74.73 -6.99
N THR A 2 6.18 74.08 -6.23
CA THR A 2 7.45 73.48 -6.74
C THR A 2 7.98 72.38 -5.81
N GLU A 3 7.11 71.49 -5.29
CA GLU A 3 7.57 70.35 -4.44
C GLU A 3 7.41 68.97 -5.11
N ASN A 4 6.59 68.85 -6.17
CA ASN A 4 6.37 67.56 -6.84
C ASN A 4 7.44 67.17 -7.88
N SER A 5 8.35 68.07 -8.28
CA SER A 5 9.36 67.77 -9.30
C SER A 5 10.65 67.17 -8.73
N GLN A 6 10.98 67.42 -7.45
CA GLN A 6 12.20 66.89 -6.84
C GLN A 6 12.28 65.35 -6.78
N PRO A 7 11.22 64.61 -6.38
CA PRO A 7 11.32 63.15 -6.32
C PRO A 7 11.42 62.50 -7.71
N GLU A 8 10.78 63.06 -8.73
CA GLU A 8 10.89 62.57 -10.11
C GLU A 8 12.29 62.81 -10.69
N PHE A 9 12.89 63.97 -10.42
CA PHE A 9 14.28 64.24 -10.81
C PHE A 9 15.26 63.30 -10.11
N VAL A 10 15.06 63.01 -8.83
CA VAL A 10 15.88 62.06 -8.07
C VAL A 10 15.69 60.65 -8.63
N ALA A 11 14.47 60.21 -8.90
CA ALA A 11 14.21 58.89 -9.48
C ALA A 11 14.83 58.74 -10.89
N ALA A 12 14.72 59.77 -11.73
CA ALA A 12 15.34 59.80 -13.05
C ALA A 12 16.88 59.80 -12.97
N ALA A 13 17.45 60.57 -12.04
CA ALA A 13 18.89 60.62 -11.80
C ALA A 13 19.42 59.28 -11.25
N VAL A 14 18.72 58.65 -10.31
CA VAL A 14 19.06 57.34 -9.75
C VAL A 14 18.93 56.26 -10.80
N SER A 15 17.86 56.27 -11.60
CA SER A 15 17.66 55.32 -12.70
C SER A 15 18.73 55.47 -13.78
N SER A 16 19.09 56.71 -14.16
CA SER A 16 20.18 57.00 -15.10
C SER A 16 21.54 56.60 -14.55
N ALA A 17 21.80 56.85 -13.26
CA ALA A 17 23.03 56.44 -12.60
C ALA A 17 23.14 54.91 -12.53
N LEU A 18 22.05 54.21 -12.19
CA LEU A 18 21.99 52.74 -12.18
C LEU A 18 22.14 52.13 -13.58
N ALA A 19 21.51 52.75 -14.58
CA ALA A 19 21.59 52.29 -15.98
C ALA A 19 22.98 52.50 -16.59
N ASN A 20 23.74 53.48 -16.10
CA ASN A 20 25.07 53.83 -16.59
C ASN A 20 26.18 53.56 -15.55
N ASP A 21 25.92 52.73 -14.53
CA ASP A 21 26.92 52.43 -13.51
C ASP A 21 27.97 51.46 -14.07
N ASP A 22 28.99 52.03 -14.71
CA ASP A 22 30.14 51.30 -15.19
C ASP A 22 31.26 51.37 -14.14
N ALA A 23 31.31 50.35 -13.30
CA ALA A 23 32.32 50.22 -12.25
C ALA A 23 33.76 50.27 -12.79
N ILE A 24 34.01 49.78 -14.01
CA ILE A 24 35.34 49.74 -14.61
C ILE A 24 35.72 51.12 -15.15
N ALA A 25 34.79 51.85 -15.75
CA ALA A 25 34.99 53.25 -16.12
C ALA A 25 35.19 54.17 -14.90
N ASN A 26 34.46 53.92 -13.81
CA ASN A 26 34.63 54.64 -12.54
C ASN A 26 36.03 54.44 -11.95
N LEU A 27 36.58 53.21 -12.02
CA LEU A 27 37.96 52.93 -11.61
C LEU A 27 38.99 53.70 -12.46
N TYR A 28 38.72 53.87 -13.75
CA TYR A 28 39.58 54.67 -14.66
C TYR A 28 39.54 56.16 -14.34
N LEU A 29 38.36 56.71 -14.09
CA LEU A 29 38.23 58.10 -13.68
C LEU A 29 38.95 58.36 -12.36
N LYS A 30 38.82 57.44 -11.40
CA LYS A 30 39.53 57.52 -10.11
C LYS A 30 41.05 57.50 -10.28
N LEU A 31 41.59 56.54 -11.05
CA LEU A 31 43.03 56.49 -11.33
C LEU A 31 43.53 57.78 -11.99
N ARG A 32 42.77 58.33 -12.94
CA ARG A 32 43.10 59.61 -13.59
C ARG A 32 43.16 60.76 -12.57
N GLN A 33 42.22 60.81 -11.63
CA GLN A 33 42.22 61.79 -10.56
C GLN A 33 43.45 61.62 -9.66
N ASP A 34 43.74 60.39 -9.23
CA ASP A 34 44.90 60.09 -8.36
C ASP A 34 46.23 60.46 -9.04
N ILE A 35 46.36 60.24 -10.35
CA ILE A 35 47.53 60.67 -11.15
C ILE A 35 47.65 62.20 -11.17
N LEU A 36 46.54 62.92 -11.32
CA LEU A 36 46.56 64.38 -11.36
C LEU A 36 46.92 64.98 -9.99
N GLU A 37 46.36 64.44 -8.92
CA GLU A 37 46.67 64.85 -7.56
C GLU A 37 48.15 64.59 -7.22
N THR A 38 48.68 63.43 -7.58
CA THR A 38 50.11 63.13 -7.38
C THR A 38 51.03 63.96 -8.27
N PHE A 39 50.65 64.23 -9.51
CA PHE A 39 51.40 65.12 -10.40
C PHE A 39 51.48 66.56 -9.86
N THR A 40 50.35 67.09 -9.38
CA THR A 40 50.33 68.44 -8.80
C THR A 40 51.10 68.52 -7.47
N ALA A 41 51.04 67.48 -6.64
CA ALA A 41 51.83 67.39 -5.41
C ALA A 41 53.33 67.32 -5.70
N THR A 42 53.74 66.47 -6.63
CA THR A 42 55.16 66.32 -7.03
C THR A 42 55.73 67.56 -7.70
N GLN A 43 54.94 68.28 -8.50
CA GLN A 43 55.36 69.59 -9.03
C GLN A 43 55.60 70.61 -7.92
N LYS A 44 54.74 70.65 -6.90
CA LYS A 44 54.91 71.56 -5.76
C LYS A 44 56.16 71.21 -4.97
N GLU A 45 56.39 69.94 -4.67
CA GLU A 45 57.61 69.45 -3.99
C GLU A 45 58.88 69.82 -4.78
N LEU A 46 58.86 69.60 -6.10
CA LEU A 46 60.01 69.93 -6.95
C LEU A 46 60.28 71.44 -7.00
N ALA A 47 59.23 72.26 -6.99
CA ALA A 47 59.34 73.71 -6.97
C ALA A 47 59.83 74.26 -5.62
N SER A 48 59.51 73.62 -4.50
CA SER A 48 59.90 74.07 -3.16
C SER A 48 61.23 73.50 -2.66
N GLU A 49 61.50 72.22 -2.93
CA GLU A 49 62.62 71.47 -2.34
C GLU A 49 63.65 71.01 -3.38
N GLY A 50 63.37 71.19 -4.68
CA GLY A 50 64.27 70.82 -5.78
C GLY A 50 64.48 69.31 -5.97
N THR A 51 63.95 68.48 -5.06
CA THR A 51 64.05 67.01 -5.10
C THR A 51 62.73 66.37 -4.71
N LEU A 52 62.52 65.13 -5.17
CA LEU A 52 61.31 64.35 -4.90
C LEU A 52 61.45 63.55 -3.61
N SER A 53 60.44 63.64 -2.74
CA SER A 53 60.31 62.79 -1.55
C SER A 53 60.22 61.30 -1.93
N ASP A 54 60.76 60.42 -1.08
CA ASP A 54 60.68 58.97 -1.29
C ASP A 54 59.25 58.44 -1.22
N GLN A 55 58.36 59.11 -0.46
CA GLN A 55 56.93 58.81 -0.46
C GLN A 55 56.28 59.09 -1.82
N SER A 56 56.66 60.21 -2.45
CA SER A 56 56.17 60.58 -3.78
C SER A 56 56.67 59.62 -4.85
N LYS A 57 57.93 59.17 -4.76
CA LYS A 57 58.47 58.13 -5.67
C LYS A 57 57.74 56.79 -5.50
N LEU A 58 57.49 56.34 -4.28
CA LEU A 58 56.73 55.12 -4.00
C LEU A 58 55.32 55.21 -4.60
N LYS A 59 54.64 56.35 -4.39
CA LYS A 59 53.28 56.55 -4.89
C LYS A 59 53.22 56.59 -6.42
N LEU A 60 54.24 57.14 -7.08
CA LEU A 60 54.38 57.08 -8.54
C LEU A 60 54.53 55.64 -9.05
N GLU A 61 55.32 54.80 -8.37
CA GLU A 61 55.45 53.38 -8.74
C GLU A 61 54.16 52.59 -8.49
N GLN A 62 53.44 52.88 -7.41
CA GLN A 62 52.10 52.30 -7.17
C GLN A 62 51.12 52.65 -8.28
N LEU A 63 51.06 53.93 -8.68
CA LEU A 63 50.20 54.38 -9.77
C LEU A 63 50.59 53.77 -11.12
N ARG A 64 51.89 53.50 -11.36
CA ARG A 64 52.33 52.76 -12.56
C ARG A 64 51.78 51.34 -12.58
N PHE A 65 51.83 50.64 -11.45
CA PHE A 65 51.28 49.30 -11.34
C PHE A 65 49.76 49.30 -11.55
N GLU A 66 49.05 50.21 -10.87
CA GLU A 66 47.59 50.33 -11.00
C GLU A 66 47.17 50.69 -12.43
N LYS A 67 47.91 51.58 -13.10
CA LYS A 67 47.72 51.92 -14.51
C LYS A 67 47.82 50.70 -15.41
N ASN A 68 48.87 49.89 -15.28
CA ASN A 68 49.03 48.70 -16.13
C ASN A 68 47.92 47.66 -15.86
N LYS A 69 47.54 47.48 -14.60
CA LYS A 69 46.43 46.60 -14.22
C LYS A 69 45.11 47.07 -14.83
N LEU A 70 44.83 48.36 -14.72
CA LEU A 70 43.57 48.93 -15.19
C LEU A 70 43.52 49.01 -16.71
N GLU A 71 44.64 49.27 -17.38
CA GLU A 71 44.74 49.23 -18.84
C GLU A 71 44.24 47.88 -19.35
N LEU A 72 44.76 46.77 -18.82
CA LEU A 72 44.30 45.42 -19.18
C LEU A 72 42.80 45.22 -18.93
N GLN A 73 42.30 45.65 -17.77
CA GLN A 73 40.88 45.49 -17.41
C GLN A 73 39.96 46.34 -18.28
N TYR A 74 40.36 47.56 -18.59
CA TYR A 74 39.60 48.51 -19.39
C TYR A 74 39.58 48.10 -20.86
N THR A 75 40.70 47.61 -21.41
CA THR A 75 40.73 47.04 -22.76
C THR A 75 39.81 45.83 -22.87
N ALA A 76 39.90 44.88 -21.93
CA ALA A 76 39.02 43.71 -21.91
C ALA A 76 37.53 44.09 -21.75
N HIS A 77 37.25 45.17 -21.02
CA HIS A 77 35.89 45.70 -20.87
C HIS A 77 35.38 46.33 -22.18
N ILE A 78 36.18 47.15 -22.86
CA ILE A 78 35.85 47.69 -24.18
C ILE A 78 35.66 46.55 -25.19
N ASP A 79 36.53 45.54 -25.20
CA ASP A 79 36.40 44.40 -26.11
C ASP A 79 35.10 43.64 -25.89
N ARG A 80 34.66 43.48 -24.62
CA ARG A 80 33.35 42.91 -24.29
C ARG A 80 32.20 43.80 -24.76
N LEU A 81 32.29 45.12 -24.56
CA LEU A 81 31.28 46.05 -25.03
C LEU A 81 31.20 46.07 -26.56
N LEU A 82 32.32 45.99 -27.27
CA LEU A 82 32.38 45.88 -28.73
C LEU A 82 31.82 44.52 -29.20
N ALA A 83 32.18 43.42 -28.55
CA ALA A 83 31.60 42.11 -28.85
C ALA A 83 30.08 42.09 -28.61
N ASN A 84 29.61 42.76 -27.56
CA ASN A 84 28.19 42.95 -27.29
C ASN A 84 27.55 43.95 -28.27
N ALA A 85 28.26 44.95 -28.79
CA ALA A 85 27.74 45.92 -29.76
C ALA A 85 27.70 45.36 -31.18
N ASN A 86 28.55 44.36 -31.50
CA ASN A 86 28.60 43.65 -32.78
C ASN A 86 27.41 42.68 -32.98
N PHE A 87 26.19 43.11 -32.62
CA PHE A 87 24.93 42.45 -32.97
C PHE A 87 24.64 42.48 -34.50
N GLU A 88 25.46 43.16 -35.30
CA GLU A 88 25.30 43.21 -36.76
C GLU A 88 25.83 41.97 -37.49
N ASP A 89 26.60 41.09 -36.84
CA ASP A 89 27.08 39.86 -37.47
C ASP A 89 26.05 38.71 -37.31
N LYS A 90 25.20 38.62 -38.33
CA LYS A 90 23.96 37.82 -38.49
C LYS A 90 24.11 36.28 -38.40
N SER A 91 24.89 35.73 -37.48
CA SER A 91 25.01 34.26 -37.36
C SER A 91 24.89 33.70 -35.93
N SER A 92 25.04 34.51 -34.89
CA SER A 92 24.78 34.06 -33.53
C SER A 92 23.43 34.62 -33.07
N VAL A 93 22.46 33.72 -32.87
CA VAL A 93 21.17 34.07 -32.25
C VAL A 93 21.47 34.81 -30.95
N SER A 94 21.07 36.08 -30.89
CA SER A 94 21.22 36.96 -29.72
C SER A 94 20.89 36.17 -28.45
N PRO A 95 21.67 36.29 -27.37
CA PRO A 95 21.34 35.68 -26.08
C PRO A 95 19.91 35.98 -25.64
N LEU A 96 19.38 37.14 -26.03
CA LEU A 96 18.00 37.56 -25.80
C LEU A 96 17.00 36.72 -26.61
N LYS A 97 17.26 36.49 -27.90
CA LYS A 97 16.44 35.60 -28.74
C LYS A 97 16.50 34.15 -28.27
N ARG A 98 17.66 33.66 -27.83
CA ARG A 98 17.77 32.32 -27.21
C ARG A 98 16.99 32.23 -25.90
N LEU A 99 16.95 33.32 -25.14
CA LEU A 99 16.16 33.39 -23.92
C LEU A 99 14.67 33.42 -24.21
N GLU A 100 14.25 34.16 -25.24
CA GLU A 100 12.88 34.22 -25.74
C GLU A 100 12.41 32.86 -26.27
N GLU A 101 13.20 32.21 -27.13
CA GLU A 101 12.94 30.84 -27.61
C GLU A 101 12.84 29.83 -26.45
N LYS A 102 13.73 29.94 -25.45
CA LYS A 102 13.66 29.11 -24.25
C LYS A 102 12.40 29.40 -23.43
N TYR A 103 12.06 30.67 -23.25
CA TYR A 103 10.86 31.09 -22.54
C TYR A 103 9.60 30.55 -23.21
N ASP A 104 9.48 30.69 -24.53
CA ASP A 104 8.36 30.17 -25.31
C ASP A 104 8.28 28.64 -25.23
N SER A 105 9.42 27.94 -25.32
CA SER A 105 9.46 26.49 -25.17
C SER A 105 9.02 26.03 -23.77
N LEU A 106 9.42 26.77 -22.72
CA LEU A 106 9.07 26.46 -21.34
C LEU A 106 7.58 26.74 -21.09
N ASN A 107 7.06 27.81 -21.68
CA ASN A 107 5.66 28.18 -21.59
C ASN A 107 4.78 27.14 -22.29
N ASN A 108 5.18 26.66 -23.47
CA ASN A 108 4.50 25.56 -24.16
C ASN A 108 4.56 24.24 -23.37
N TYR A 109 5.69 23.93 -22.74
CA TYR A 109 5.80 22.76 -21.88
C TYR A 109 4.87 22.86 -20.66
N LYS A 110 4.79 24.05 -20.06
CA LYS A 110 3.86 24.35 -18.97
C LYS A 110 2.42 24.13 -19.40
N THR A 111 1.99 24.67 -20.54
CA THR A 111 0.60 24.51 -21.01
C THR A 111 0.26 23.05 -21.29
N VAL A 112 1.16 22.30 -21.94
CA VAL A 112 0.96 20.85 -22.18
C VAL A 112 0.86 20.08 -20.87
N THR A 113 1.71 20.39 -19.89
CA THR A 113 1.68 19.74 -18.58
C THR A 113 0.41 20.08 -17.81
N GLU A 114 -0.07 21.32 -17.88
CA GLU A 114 -1.34 21.75 -17.26
C GLU A 114 -2.54 21.04 -17.91
N GLU A 115 -2.56 20.89 -19.23
CA GLU A 115 -3.58 20.11 -19.95
C GLU A 115 -3.54 18.63 -19.55
N GLU A 116 -2.34 18.05 -19.39
CA GLU A 116 -2.19 16.67 -18.96
C GLU A 116 -2.63 16.46 -17.50
N ILE A 117 -2.30 17.39 -16.60
CA ILE A 117 -2.81 17.38 -15.22
C ILE A 117 -4.34 17.45 -15.20
N GLN A 118 -4.95 18.35 -15.99
CA GLN A 118 -6.40 18.43 -16.08
C GLN A 118 -7.01 17.13 -16.63
N ARG A 119 -6.36 16.50 -17.61
CA ARG A 119 -6.78 15.20 -18.14
C ARG A 119 -6.70 14.10 -17.07
N LEU A 120 -5.60 14.04 -16.32
CA LEU A 120 -5.44 13.10 -15.21
C LEU A 120 -6.52 13.32 -14.14
N GLN A 121 -6.80 14.57 -13.78
CA GLN A 121 -7.84 14.89 -12.80
C GLN A 121 -9.26 14.57 -13.28
N THR A 122 -9.58 14.81 -14.56
CA THR A 122 -10.94 14.63 -15.10
C THR A 122 -11.25 13.21 -15.55
N ILE A 123 -10.26 12.47 -16.04
CA ILE A 123 -10.46 11.11 -16.56
C ILE A 123 -10.01 10.07 -15.52
N GLN A 124 -8.75 10.16 -15.08
CA GLN A 124 -8.17 9.13 -14.21
C GLN A 124 -8.52 9.33 -12.73
N GLY A 125 -8.74 10.57 -12.28
CA GLY A 125 -9.19 10.87 -10.92
C GLY A 125 -10.47 10.10 -10.55
N PRO A 126 -11.56 10.23 -11.33
CA PRO A 126 -12.79 9.49 -11.09
C PRO A 126 -12.63 7.97 -11.21
N GLU A 127 -11.70 7.49 -12.04
CA GLU A 127 -11.42 6.06 -12.18
C GLU A 127 -10.68 5.51 -10.95
N ILE A 128 -9.70 6.25 -10.44
CA ILE A 128 -9.00 5.95 -9.19
C ILE A 128 -9.97 6.02 -8.00
N GLU A 129 -10.89 6.99 -7.99
CA GLU A 129 -11.93 7.09 -6.97
C GLU A 129 -12.89 5.90 -7.02
N LYS A 130 -13.29 5.43 -8.21
CA LYS A 130 -14.04 4.17 -8.37
C LYS A 130 -13.24 2.96 -7.90
N MET A 131 -11.94 2.90 -8.18
CA MET A 131 -11.07 1.83 -7.68
C MET A 131 -10.94 1.87 -6.16
N HIS A 132 -10.82 3.06 -5.56
CA HIS A 132 -10.86 3.22 -4.11
C HIS A 132 -12.19 2.80 -3.53
N LEU A 133 -13.33 3.18 -4.12
CA LEU A 133 -14.64 2.72 -3.67
C LEU A 133 -14.83 1.20 -3.80
N LEU A 134 -14.25 0.58 -4.83
CA LEU A 134 -14.24 -0.87 -5.00
C LEU A 134 -13.36 -1.55 -3.95
N VAL A 135 -12.16 -1.01 -3.72
CA VAL A 135 -11.23 -1.50 -2.70
C VAL A 135 -11.79 -1.28 -1.30
N ASP A 136 -12.46 -0.17 -1.04
CA ASP A 136 -13.11 0.15 0.23
C ASP A 136 -14.33 -0.73 0.43
N ASN A 137 -15.16 -0.98 -0.60
CA ASN A 137 -16.22 -1.98 -0.52
C ASN A 137 -15.65 -3.37 -0.27
N TYR A 138 -14.58 -3.75 -0.97
CA TYR A 138 -13.94 -5.04 -0.80
C TYR A 138 -13.32 -5.17 0.59
N ASN A 139 -12.67 -4.12 1.08
CA ASN A 139 -12.12 -4.04 2.43
C ASN A 139 -13.22 -3.95 3.48
N GLN A 140 -14.39 -3.38 3.21
CA GLN A 140 -15.54 -3.34 4.10
C GLN A 140 -16.19 -4.72 4.19
N ILE A 141 -16.27 -5.43 3.06
CA ILE A 141 -16.71 -6.84 2.97
C ILE A 141 -15.69 -7.76 3.68
N LEU A 142 -14.38 -7.55 3.46
CA LEU A 142 -13.31 -8.35 4.06
C LEU A 142 -13.05 -8.03 5.53
N SER A 143 -13.18 -6.76 5.93
CA SER A 143 -12.92 -6.32 7.31
C SER A 143 -14.01 -6.73 8.26
N GLY A 144 -15.16 -7.23 7.76
CA GLY A 144 -16.15 -7.95 8.55
C GLY A 144 -16.61 -7.20 9.81
N LYS A 145 -16.43 -5.88 9.87
CA LYS A 145 -17.04 -5.02 10.86
C LYS A 145 -18.42 -4.72 10.30
N ASN A 146 -19.35 -5.61 10.61
CA ASN A 146 -20.77 -5.31 10.58
C ASN A 146 -21.03 -4.14 11.55
N ASP A 147 -20.82 -2.92 11.07
CA ASP A 147 -21.26 -1.72 11.76
C ASP A 147 -22.80 -1.62 11.53
N PRO A 148 -23.64 -1.66 12.57
CA PRO A 148 -25.07 -1.96 12.49
C PRO A 148 -25.93 -0.76 12.08
N LEU A 149 -25.48 0.07 11.14
CA LEU A 149 -26.09 1.37 10.84
C LEU A 149 -26.21 1.67 9.34
N ALA A 150 -26.72 0.72 8.56
CA ALA A 150 -27.45 1.03 7.33
C ALA A 150 -28.91 0.56 7.48
N LYS A 151 -29.66 1.29 8.31
CA LYS A 151 -31.11 1.20 8.38
C LYS A 151 -31.70 1.59 7.02
N LYS A 152 -32.17 0.60 6.26
CA LYS A 152 -33.49 0.71 5.63
C LYS A 152 -34.08 -0.67 5.38
N GLU A 153 -35.10 -0.94 6.19
CA GLU A 153 -36.20 -1.83 5.89
C GLU A 153 -35.84 -3.28 5.56
N LEU A 154 -35.71 -4.12 6.58
CA LEU A 154 -36.54 -5.34 6.63
C LEU A 154 -36.56 -5.87 8.07
N LYS A 155 -37.77 -5.92 8.60
CA LYS A 155 -38.14 -6.45 9.90
C LYS A 155 -38.12 -7.98 9.83
N ASP A 156 -37.86 -8.58 10.99
CA ASP A 156 -38.14 -9.98 11.36
C ASP A 156 -37.13 -11.05 10.91
N SER A 157 -36.05 -11.21 11.68
CA SER A 157 -35.78 -12.42 12.47
C SER A 157 -34.41 -12.37 13.15
N SER A 158 -34.35 -13.01 14.31
CA SER A 158 -33.41 -12.89 15.43
C SER A 158 -32.08 -13.62 15.28
N ALA A 159 -31.08 -13.11 16.03
CA ALA A 159 -29.84 -13.76 16.50
C ALA A 159 -28.63 -13.82 15.55
N LEU A 160 -27.82 -12.74 15.53
CA LEU A 160 -26.43 -12.79 15.06
C LEU A 160 -25.54 -13.25 16.23
N VAL A 161 -24.93 -14.43 16.09
CA VAL A 161 -24.07 -15.07 17.09
C VAL A 161 -22.61 -14.63 16.91
N ASP A 162 -22.01 -14.13 17.99
CA ASP A 162 -20.62 -13.68 18.06
C ASP A 162 -19.66 -14.89 18.00
N SER A 163 -18.86 -14.99 16.94
CA SER A 163 -18.07 -16.20 16.60
C SER A 163 -16.70 -16.29 17.32
N ALA A 164 -16.39 -15.36 18.23
CA ALA A 164 -15.10 -15.33 18.93
C ALA A 164 -15.02 -16.29 20.14
N SER A 165 -16.17 -16.71 20.70
CA SER A 165 -16.26 -17.86 21.60
C SER A 165 -17.71 -18.35 21.60
N PHE A 166 -17.98 -19.47 20.94
CA PHE A 166 -19.30 -20.06 20.95
C PHE A 166 -19.46 -20.90 22.22
N THR A 167 -20.33 -20.43 23.11
CA THR A 167 -20.82 -21.21 24.25
C THR A 167 -22.16 -21.79 23.83
N PHE A 168 -22.27 -23.12 23.86
CA PHE A 168 -23.54 -23.79 23.63
C PHE A 168 -23.86 -24.69 24.82
N THR A 169 -25.16 -24.84 25.04
CA THR A 169 -25.69 -25.77 26.03
C THR A 169 -25.85 -27.16 25.41
N GLU A 170 -25.77 -28.20 26.24
CA GLU A 170 -25.95 -29.57 25.80
C GLU A 170 -27.30 -29.79 25.10
N ASP A 171 -28.34 -29.10 25.55
CA ASP A 171 -29.69 -29.21 24.99
C ASP A 171 -29.77 -28.61 23.57
N GLU A 172 -29.08 -27.50 23.31
CA GLU A 172 -29.01 -26.91 21.95
C GLU A 172 -28.28 -27.83 20.96
N LEU A 173 -27.24 -28.53 21.42
CA LEU A 173 -26.53 -29.51 20.59
C LEU A 173 -27.38 -30.77 20.37
N LYS A 174 -28.14 -31.21 21.38
CA LYS A 174 -29.11 -32.31 21.23
C LYS A 174 -30.19 -31.95 20.23
N ASP A 175 -30.71 -30.73 20.26
CA ASP A 175 -31.72 -30.28 19.31
C ASP A 175 -31.17 -30.20 17.87
N PHE A 176 -29.92 -29.77 17.70
CA PHE A 176 -29.25 -29.82 16.39
C PHE A 176 -29.06 -31.26 15.88
N MET A 177 -28.59 -32.15 16.76
CA MET A 177 -28.41 -33.57 16.43
C MET A 177 -29.75 -34.27 16.20
N LYS A 178 -30.84 -33.84 16.82
CA LYS A 178 -32.17 -34.40 16.62
C LYS A 178 -32.65 -34.25 15.17
N ASP A 179 -32.35 -33.14 14.49
CA ASP A 179 -32.68 -32.99 13.06
C ASP A 179 -31.87 -33.98 12.19
N SER A 180 -30.62 -34.26 12.56
CA SER A 180 -29.82 -35.30 11.92
C SER A 180 -30.32 -36.71 12.24
N GLU A 181 -30.69 -36.99 13.50
CA GLU A 181 -31.24 -38.27 13.95
C GLU A 181 -32.58 -38.54 13.29
N GLU A 182 -33.42 -37.52 13.07
CA GLU A 182 -34.66 -37.64 12.32
C GLU A 182 -34.40 -37.92 10.82
N LYS A 183 -33.35 -37.33 10.22
CA LYS A 183 -32.93 -37.65 8.84
C LYS A 183 -32.39 -39.07 8.73
N PHE A 184 -31.59 -39.51 9.70
CA PHE A 184 -31.12 -40.90 9.79
C PHE A 184 -32.30 -41.85 10.02
N ALA A 185 -33.19 -41.55 10.96
CA ALA A 185 -34.38 -42.36 11.24
C ALA A 185 -35.32 -42.46 10.03
N LYS A 186 -35.50 -41.38 9.28
CA LYS A 186 -36.22 -41.36 7.99
C LYS A 186 -35.52 -42.24 6.94
N PHE A 187 -34.20 -42.16 6.82
CA PHE A 187 -33.43 -43.00 5.91
C PHE A 187 -33.53 -44.50 6.26
N PHE A 188 -33.51 -44.84 7.56
CA PHE A 188 -33.65 -46.22 8.02
C PHE A 188 -35.08 -46.77 7.88
N THR A 189 -36.10 -45.92 8.07
CA THR A 189 -37.50 -46.30 7.85
C THR A 189 -37.81 -46.51 6.36
N ASP A 190 -37.22 -45.71 5.47
CA ASP A 190 -37.37 -45.86 4.01
C ASP A 190 -36.73 -47.16 3.49
N LYS A 191 -35.73 -47.70 4.20
CA LYS A 191 -35.09 -48.99 3.90
C LYS A 191 -35.62 -50.19 4.70
N GLY A 192 -36.66 -49.99 5.51
CA GLY A 192 -37.40 -51.08 6.18
C GLY A 192 -36.67 -51.76 7.34
N LEU A 193 -35.63 -51.15 7.92
CA LEU A 193 -34.97 -51.69 9.11
C LEU A 193 -35.77 -51.34 10.38
N THR A 194 -36.00 -52.33 11.24
CA THR A 194 -36.72 -52.11 12.51
C THR A 194 -35.76 -51.65 13.60
N SER A 195 -36.24 -50.79 14.51
CA SER A 195 -35.51 -50.15 15.62
C SER A 195 -34.78 -51.10 16.59
N ARG A 196 -34.88 -52.42 16.39
CA ARG A 196 -34.26 -53.45 17.24
C ARG A 196 -32.86 -53.86 16.77
N GLU A 197 -32.45 -53.49 15.56
CA GLU A 197 -31.08 -53.65 15.04
C GLU A 197 -30.24 -52.37 15.17
N MET A 198 -30.85 -51.28 15.65
CA MET A 198 -30.10 -50.13 16.13
C MET A 198 -29.30 -50.60 17.33
N LEU A 199 -27.96 -50.68 17.18
CA LEU A 199 -27.08 -50.61 18.32
C LEU A 199 -27.56 -49.41 19.15
N ASP A 200 -27.96 -49.66 20.39
CA ASP A 200 -28.42 -48.68 21.38
C ASP A 200 -27.21 -47.82 21.79
N ILE A 201 -26.65 -47.13 20.80
CA ILE A 201 -25.57 -46.18 20.96
C ILE A 201 -26.23 -44.98 21.57
N ASP A 202 -26.04 -44.82 22.87
CA ASP A 202 -26.37 -43.60 23.56
C ASP A 202 -25.49 -42.49 23.00
N VAL A 203 -25.98 -41.85 21.95
CA VAL A 203 -25.32 -40.76 21.22
C VAL A 203 -24.95 -39.67 22.21
N THR A 204 -25.79 -39.42 23.22
CA THR A 204 -25.53 -38.38 24.21
C THR A 204 -24.32 -38.72 25.09
N LEU A 205 -24.18 -39.98 25.51
CA LEU A 205 -23.02 -40.43 26.29
C LEU A 205 -21.71 -40.36 25.48
N GLN A 206 -21.75 -40.78 24.21
CA GLN A 206 -20.56 -40.77 23.35
C GLN A 206 -20.14 -39.35 22.95
N LEU A 207 -21.11 -38.48 22.70
CA LEU A 207 -20.86 -37.09 22.33
C LEU A 207 -20.30 -36.31 23.53
N GLN A 208 -20.80 -36.57 24.75
CA GLN A 208 -20.18 -36.05 25.97
C GLN A 208 -18.74 -36.55 26.17
N ALA A 209 -18.46 -37.82 25.89
CA ALA A 209 -17.11 -38.37 25.99
C ALA A 209 -16.16 -37.69 24.98
N LEU A 210 -16.59 -37.53 23.73
CA LEU A 210 -15.82 -36.86 22.68
C LEU A 210 -15.56 -35.37 22.98
N LEU A 211 -16.57 -34.66 23.47
CA LEU A 211 -16.42 -33.24 23.84
C LEU A 211 -15.43 -33.07 24.99
N LYS A 212 -15.44 -33.97 25.99
CA LYS A 212 -14.47 -33.94 27.11
C LYS A 212 -13.05 -34.31 26.69
N GLU A 213 -12.88 -35.19 25.71
CA GLU A 213 -11.56 -35.64 25.25
C GLU A 213 -10.92 -34.66 24.24
N SER A 214 -11.73 -33.87 23.55
CA SER A 214 -11.28 -32.97 22.50
C SER A 214 -10.50 -31.73 23.02
N LYS A 215 -9.32 -31.47 22.44
CA LYS A 215 -8.43 -30.36 22.84
C LYS A 215 -8.95 -28.96 22.50
N GLY A 216 -10.02 -28.87 21.70
CA GLY A 216 -10.62 -27.61 21.25
C GLY A 216 -11.82 -27.14 22.07
N PHE A 217 -12.24 -27.92 23.07
CA PHE A 217 -13.42 -27.61 23.88
C PHE A 217 -13.04 -27.62 25.35
N ARG A 218 -13.61 -26.67 26.10
CA ARG A 218 -13.48 -26.62 27.55
C ARG A 218 -14.89 -26.65 28.15
N SER A 219 -15.15 -27.61 29.03
CA SER A 219 -16.35 -27.58 29.87
C SER A 219 -16.24 -26.37 30.81
N VAL A 220 -17.25 -25.51 30.75
CA VAL A 220 -17.40 -24.36 31.65
C VAL A 220 -18.21 -24.78 32.87
N ASP A 221 -19.26 -25.58 32.65
CA ASP A 221 -20.10 -26.24 33.66
C ASP A 221 -20.47 -27.66 33.18
N ASP A 222 -21.15 -28.47 34.01
CA ASP A 222 -21.53 -29.87 33.70
C ASP A 222 -22.35 -30.04 32.40
N GLN A 223 -23.02 -28.98 31.93
CA GLN A 223 -23.89 -28.97 30.74
C GLN A 223 -23.54 -27.88 29.71
N THR A 224 -22.45 -27.13 29.93
CA THR A 224 -22.09 -25.98 29.08
C THR A 224 -20.66 -26.13 28.59
N PHE A 225 -20.48 -26.08 27.27
CA PHE A 225 -19.19 -26.23 26.62
C PHE A 225 -18.81 -24.94 25.88
N GLN A 226 -17.55 -24.53 26.05
CA GLN A 226 -16.98 -23.40 25.34
C GLN A 226 -15.97 -23.91 24.32
N TYR A 227 -16.23 -23.60 23.05
CA TYR A 227 -15.29 -23.88 21.97
C TYR A 227 -14.17 -22.83 21.98
N PHE A 228 -12.93 -23.31 21.94
CA PHE A 228 -11.74 -22.49 21.78
C PHE A 228 -11.00 -22.94 20.51
N LYS A 229 -10.83 -22.01 19.58
CA LYS A 229 -9.94 -22.23 18.42
C LYS A 229 -8.51 -22.30 18.94
N GLY A 230 -8.05 -23.51 19.28
CA GLY A 230 -6.70 -23.74 19.75
C GLY A 230 -5.68 -23.21 18.74
N SER A 231 -4.58 -22.63 19.23
CA SER A 231 -3.40 -22.25 18.44
C SER A 231 -2.62 -23.51 17.98
N GLY A 232 -3.33 -24.48 17.41
CA GLY A 232 -2.78 -25.66 16.79
C GLY A 232 -2.72 -25.42 15.30
N LYS A 233 -1.49 -25.33 14.77
CA LYS A 233 -1.12 -25.32 13.35
C LYS A 233 -2.27 -24.97 12.40
N ASP A 234 -2.30 -23.70 12.02
CA ASP A 234 -2.79 -23.16 10.77
C ASP A 234 -3.18 -24.26 9.76
N LEU A 235 -4.40 -24.80 9.90
CA LEU A 235 -5.09 -25.48 8.81
C LEU A 235 -5.42 -24.34 7.88
N GLY A 236 -4.48 -24.10 6.95
CA GLY A 236 -4.25 -22.83 6.28
C GLY A 236 -5.53 -22.06 6.04
N GLY A 237 -5.52 -20.78 6.41
CA GLY A 237 -6.61 -19.85 6.18
C GLY A 237 -7.01 -19.78 4.72
N VAL A 238 -7.82 -20.74 4.29
CA VAL A 238 -8.63 -20.68 3.09
C VAL A 238 -9.97 -20.24 3.62
N SER A 239 -10.32 -18.99 3.32
CA SER A 239 -11.69 -18.51 3.41
C SER A 239 -12.51 -19.28 2.38
N VAL A 240 -12.80 -20.55 2.68
CA VAL A 240 -13.73 -21.38 1.92
C VAL A 240 -15.11 -20.76 2.15
N PRO A 241 -15.80 -20.26 1.11
CA PRO A 241 -17.14 -19.71 1.27
C PRO A 241 -18.06 -20.75 1.91
N MET A 242 -19.00 -20.32 2.77
CA MET A 242 -19.90 -21.21 3.51
C MET A 242 -20.60 -22.24 2.60
N SER A 243 -20.90 -21.86 1.35
CA SER A 243 -21.48 -22.77 0.35
C SER A 243 -20.58 -23.95 -0.03
N GLU A 244 -19.26 -23.75 -0.05
CA GLU A 244 -18.29 -24.83 -0.30
C GLU A 244 -18.13 -25.71 0.96
N LEU A 245 -18.29 -25.15 2.16
CA LEU A 245 -18.35 -25.93 3.40
C LEU A 245 -19.64 -26.76 3.46
N GLU A 246 -20.78 -26.20 3.11
CA GLU A 246 -22.05 -26.93 3.03
C GLU A 246 -21.99 -28.04 1.97
N GLN A 247 -21.45 -27.77 0.78
CA GLN A 247 -21.25 -28.81 -0.24
C GLN A 247 -20.28 -29.90 0.20
N THR A 248 -19.20 -29.56 0.89
CA THR A 248 -18.26 -30.57 1.41
C THR A 248 -18.86 -31.37 2.55
N ILE A 249 -19.68 -30.77 3.42
CA ILE A 249 -20.44 -31.48 4.45
C ILE A 249 -21.47 -32.42 3.81
N GLU A 250 -22.19 -31.98 2.78
CA GLU A 250 -23.12 -32.84 2.04
C GLU A 250 -22.40 -33.99 1.33
N ALA A 251 -21.27 -33.71 0.67
CA ALA A 251 -20.45 -34.73 0.01
C ALA A 251 -19.90 -35.76 1.02
N LEU A 252 -19.37 -35.30 2.16
CA LEU A 252 -18.89 -36.17 3.23
C LEU A 252 -20.04 -36.97 3.85
N SER A 253 -21.21 -36.37 4.02
CA SER A 253 -22.39 -37.09 4.52
C SER A 253 -22.81 -38.20 3.56
N ALA A 254 -22.79 -37.94 2.24
CA ALA A 254 -23.07 -38.96 1.23
C ALA A 254 -22.00 -40.08 1.22
N GLU A 255 -20.73 -39.73 1.38
CA GLU A 255 -19.63 -40.69 1.47
C GLU A 255 -19.74 -41.58 2.72
N ILE A 256 -20.08 -40.99 3.88
CA ILE A 256 -20.34 -41.76 5.11
C ILE A 256 -21.51 -42.72 4.89
N ILE A 257 -22.59 -42.29 4.25
CA ILE A 257 -23.74 -43.16 3.94
C ILE A 257 -23.31 -44.32 3.04
N ALA A 258 -22.50 -44.05 2.01
CA ALA A 258 -21.98 -45.10 1.12
C ALA A 258 -21.12 -46.11 1.88
N VAL A 259 -20.23 -45.66 2.78
CA VAL A 259 -19.43 -46.54 3.63
C VAL A 259 -20.30 -47.35 4.61
N VAL A 260 -21.36 -46.77 5.15
CA VAL A 260 -22.33 -47.51 5.99
C VAL A 260 -23.04 -48.59 5.17
N GLU A 261 -23.41 -48.31 3.92
CA GLU A 261 -24.01 -49.31 3.04
C GLU A 261 -23.03 -50.45 2.71
N GLU A 262 -21.77 -50.13 2.38
CA GLU A 262 -20.73 -51.13 2.11
C GLU A 262 -20.46 -51.99 3.35
N THR A 263 -20.40 -51.39 4.54
CA THR A 263 -20.19 -52.13 5.79
C THR A 263 -21.38 -53.02 6.14
N GLN A 264 -22.62 -52.60 5.86
CA GLN A 264 -23.79 -53.47 6.01
C GLN A 264 -23.78 -54.64 5.02
N GLN A 265 -23.41 -54.40 3.76
CA GLN A 265 -23.27 -55.48 2.78
C GLN A 265 -22.17 -56.47 3.18
N ALA A 266 -21.03 -55.96 3.67
CA ALA A 266 -19.96 -56.78 4.20
C ALA A 266 -20.43 -57.59 5.42
N LYS A 267 -21.19 -56.98 6.34
CA LYS A 267 -21.78 -57.66 7.50
C LYS A 267 -22.72 -58.79 7.06
N HIS A 268 -23.64 -58.56 6.12
CA HIS A 268 -24.52 -59.60 5.61
C HIS A 268 -23.75 -60.72 4.90
N SER A 269 -22.68 -60.39 4.19
CA SER A 269 -21.77 -61.37 3.60
C SER A 269 -21.11 -62.24 4.68
N TRP A 270 -20.62 -61.61 5.76
CA TRP A 270 -20.04 -62.31 6.90
C TRP A 270 -21.05 -63.16 7.66
N GLU A 271 -22.28 -62.67 7.89
CA GLU A 271 -23.35 -63.45 8.51
C GLU A 271 -23.74 -64.67 7.66
N ARG A 272 -23.80 -64.50 6.33
CA ARG A 272 -24.05 -65.61 5.41
C ARG A 272 -22.92 -66.63 5.46
N ASN A 273 -21.67 -66.18 5.49
CA ASN A 273 -20.51 -67.05 5.62
C ASN A 273 -20.48 -67.75 6.98
N ALA A 274 -20.84 -67.07 8.06
CA ALA A 274 -20.94 -67.64 9.40
C ALA A 274 -22.02 -68.74 9.45
N ARG A 275 -23.22 -68.49 8.92
CA ARG A 275 -24.27 -69.53 8.81
C ARG A 275 -23.84 -70.71 7.96
N MET A 276 -23.09 -70.46 6.89
CA MET A 276 -22.54 -71.53 6.06
C MET A 276 -21.51 -72.36 6.83
N LEU A 277 -20.67 -71.72 7.65
CA LEU A 277 -19.75 -72.40 8.56
C LEU A 277 -20.48 -73.19 9.64
N GLU A 278 -21.54 -72.65 10.26
CA GLU A 278 -22.37 -73.38 11.22
C GLU A 278 -23.03 -74.62 10.60
N LEU A 279 -23.54 -74.51 9.37
CA LEU A 279 -24.07 -75.66 8.62
C LEU A 279 -22.98 -76.71 8.33
N LEU A 280 -21.77 -76.27 8.00
CA LEU A 280 -20.63 -77.17 7.81
C LEU A 280 -20.18 -77.81 9.14
N GLU A 281 -20.25 -77.08 10.25
CA GLU A 281 -19.98 -77.61 11.59
C GLU A 281 -21.03 -78.63 12.02
N LEU A 282 -22.31 -78.39 11.73
CA LEU A 282 -23.38 -79.37 11.94
C LEU A 282 -23.19 -80.63 11.10
N LEU A 283 -22.87 -80.48 9.80
CA LEU A 283 -22.54 -81.62 8.93
C LEU A 283 -21.30 -82.38 9.42
N LYS A 284 -20.30 -81.66 9.95
CA LYS A 284 -19.11 -82.28 10.54
C LYS A 284 -19.43 -82.98 11.86
N ALA A 285 -20.28 -82.42 12.70
CA ALA A 285 -20.75 -83.06 13.93
C ALA A 285 -21.59 -84.31 13.63
N GLU A 286 -22.46 -84.26 12.63
CA GLU A 286 -23.26 -85.41 12.17
C GLU A 286 -22.39 -86.50 11.51
N ALA A 287 -21.32 -86.11 10.81
CA ALA A 287 -20.30 -87.04 10.29
C ALA A 287 -19.41 -87.65 11.39
N VAL A 288 -19.19 -86.94 12.51
CA VAL A 288 -18.48 -87.46 13.69
C VAL A 288 -19.38 -88.40 14.49
N ASP A 289 -20.67 -88.07 14.68
CA ASP A 289 -21.66 -88.97 15.28
C ASP A 289 -21.87 -90.25 14.44
N GLN A 290 -21.75 -90.18 13.11
CA GLN A 290 -21.73 -91.38 12.26
C GLN A 290 -20.43 -92.18 12.34
N MET A 291 -19.28 -91.57 12.66
CA MET A 291 -18.02 -92.28 12.91
C MET A 291 -17.92 -92.88 14.31
N ASP A 292 -18.63 -92.34 15.31
CA ASP A 292 -18.69 -92.91 16.67
C ASP A 292 -19.72 -94.06 16.80
N VAL A 293 -20.50 -94.35 15.75
CA VAL A 293 -21.38 -95.54 15.66
C VAL A 293 -20.64 -96.77 15.10
N ASP A 294 -19.44 -96.59 14.53
CA ASP A 294 -18.59 -97.68 13.99
C ASP A 294 -17.36 -97.98 14.88
N ASN A 295 -17.50 -97.87 16.20
CA ASN A 295 -16.58 -98.45 17.21
C ASN A 295 -17.31 -99.33 18.23
#